data_AF-A0A3D8J5T1-F1
#
_entry.id   AF-A0A3D8J5T1-F1
#
_cell.length_a   1.000
_cell.length_b   1.000
_cell.length_c   1.000
_cell.angle_alpha   90.00
_cell.angle_beta   90.00
_cell.angle_gamma   90.00
#
_symmetry.space_group_name_H-M   'P 1'
#
loop_
_entity.id
_entity.type
_entity.pdbx_description
1 polymer ?
#
loop_
_entity_poly.entity_id
_entity_poly.type
_entity_poly.pdbx_seq_one_letter_code
_entity_poly.pdbx_strand_id
1 'polypeptide(L)'
;MKQVFTAFCLVALLSELGLTYDNIDINNLQNMVNQVHSRAQQRIVEFSNEEVQQWADGNKCKYGNKPKEMCEFVNAIVNMGKASQKATRIAEKYTNEDGNPLKGDKLEKQLTQQDKQAYDLYQQRMANGFLQMCTLHDKIDANNREFLENLELRYNDTLLYVEAETNELCEVLKQQMKEISSK
;
A
#
# COMPACT_ATOMS: atom_id res chain seq x y z
N MET A 1 13.11 -24.13 -24.71
CA MET A 1 13.52 -22.92 -25.46
C MET A 1 13.04 -21.65 -24.73
N LYS A 2 13.70 -21.25 -23.64
CA LYS A 2 13.38 -20.01 -22.88
C LYS A 2 14.65 -19.36 -22.29
N GLN A 3 15.69 -19.19 -23.11
CA GLN A 3 16.91 -18.45 -22.69
C GLN A 3 17.44 -17.47 -23.76
N VAL A 4 16.72 -17.26 -24.88
CA VAL A 4 17.22 -16.41 -25.98
C VAL A 4 16.59 -15.00 -25.96
N PHE A 5 15.53 -14.76 -25.18
CA PHE A 5 14.83 -13.46 -25.18
C PHE A 5 15.44 -12.38 -24.27
N THR A 6 16.30 -12.71 -23.30
CA THR A 6 16.97 -11.72 -22.44
C THR A 6 18.28 -11.19 -23.02
N ALA A 7 18.95 -11.93 -23.90
CA ALA A 7 20.20 -11.49 -24.51
C ALA A 7 19.99 -10.43 -25.62
N PHE A 8 18.89 -10.50 -26.36
CA PHE A 8 18.61 -9.56 -27.45
C PHE A 8 18.24 -8.15 -26.97
N CYS A 9 17.54 -8.02 -25.84
CA CYS A 9 17.27 -6.71 -25.25
C CYS A 9 18.54 -6.02 -24.73
N LEU A 10 19.50 -6.79 -24.19
CA LEU A 10 20.73 -6.23 -23.64
C LEU A 10 21.67 -5.73 -24.76
N VAL A 11 21.79 -6.46 -25.87
CA VAL A 11 22.67 -6.07 -26.99
C VAL A 11 22.12 -4.85 -27.75
N ALA A 12 20.80 -4.74 -27.93
CA ALA A 12 20.18 -3.56 -28.54
C ALA A 12 20.37 -2.29 -27.67
N LEU A 13 20.17 -2.40 -26.36
CA LEU A 13 20.41 -1.30 -25.40
C LEU A 13 21.88 -0.85 -25.35
N LEU A 14 22.83 -1.78 -25.47
CA LEU A 14 24.26 -1.46 -25.46
C LEU A 14 24.72 -0.77 -26.75
N SER A 15 24.10 -1.09 -27.89
CA SER A 15 24.42 -0.47 -29.18
C SER A 15 23.92 0.99 -29.31
N GLU A 16 22.80 1.34 -28.70
CA GLU A 16 22.30 2.73 -28.65
C GLU A 16 23.15 3.64 -27.73
N LEU A 17 23.92 3.04 -26.82
CA LEU A 17 24.77 3.75 -25.86
C LEU A 17 26.26 3.80 -26.27
N GLY A 18 26.63 3.23 -27.43
CA GLY A 18 27.98 3.32 -28.00
C GLY A 18 29.08 2.54 -27.27
N LEU A 19 28.74 1.48 -26.52
CA LEU A 19 29.70 0.74 -25.69
C LEU A 19 30.21 -0.54 -26.38
N THR A 20 31.53 -0.71 -26.48
CA THR A 20 32.19 -1.94 -26.97
C THR A 20 32.53 -2.90 -25.82
N TYR A 21 32.50 -4.21 -26.10
CA TYR A 21 32.60 -5.31 -25.12
C TYR A 21 33.88 -5.28 -24.24
N ASP A 22 34.97 -4.70 -24.75
CA ASP A 22 36.28 -4.66 -24.06
C ASP A 22 36.43 -3.52 -23.02
N ASN A 23 35.43 -2.64 -22.88
CA ASN A 23 35.47 -1.47 -21.97
C ASN A 23 34.30 -1.45 -20.97
N ILE A 24 33.60 -2.58 -20.79
CA ILE A 24 32.40 -2.63 -19.96
C ILE A 24 32.79 -2.68 -18.49
N ASP A 25 32.77 -1.51 -17.84
CA ASP A 25 32.75 -1.42 -16.38
C ASP A 25 31.43 -2.02 -15.86
N ILE A 26 31.52 -3.26 -15.40
CA ILE A 26 30.39 -4.03 -14.87
C ILE A 26 29.68 -3.28 -13.74
N ASN A 27 30.39 -2.45 -12.97
CA ASN A 27 29.78 -1.65 -11.91
C ASN A 27 28.87 -0.55 -12.48
N ASN A 28 29.27 0.08 -13.58
CA ASN A 28 28.44 1.08 -14.27
C ASN A 28 27.19 0.42 -14.87
N LEU A 29 27.31 -0.78 -15.45
CA LEU A 29 26.12 -1.51 -15.90
C LEU A 29 25.20 -1.92 -14.76
N GLN A 30 25.73 -2.39 -13.64
CA GLN A 30 24.93 -2.71 -12.46
C GLN A 30 24.21 -1.47 -11.92
N ASN A 31 24.89 -0.32 -11.87
CA ASN A 31 24.29 0.96 -11.48
C ASN A 31 23.16 1.37 -12.43
N MET A 32 23.35 1.22 -13.74
CA MET A 32 22.32 1.51 -14.73
C MET A 32 21.11 0.56 -14.62
N VAL A 33 21.36 -0.74 -14.43
CA VAL A 33 20.30 -1.73 -14.20
C VAL A 33 19.53 -1.40 -12.93
N ASN A 34 20.21 -1.04 -11.84
CA ASN A 34 19.57 -0.64 -10.59
C ASN A 34 18.74 0.63 -10.75
N GLN A 35 19.22 1.63 -11.50
CA GLN A 35 18.47 2.85 -11.79
C GLN A 35 17.24 2.60 -12.65
N VAL A 36 17.36 1.79 -13.70
CA VAL A 36 16.23 1.40 -14.55
C VAL A 36 15.20 0.60 -13.75
N HIS A 37 15.66 -0.34 -12.92
CA HIS A 37 14.80 -1.12 -12.03
C HIS A 37 14.06 -0.23 -11.03
N SER A 38 14.77 0.69 -10.36
CA SER A 38 14.17 1.65 -9.42
C SER A 38 13.13 2.54 -10.11
N ARG A 39 13.40 3.05 -11.31
CA ARG A 39 12.43 3.82 -12.10
C ARG A 39 11.23 2.98 -12.52
N ALA A 40 11.43 1.72 -12.89
CA ALA A 40 10.34 0.82 -13.25
C ALA A 40 9.44 0.54 -12.04
N GLN A 41 10.03 0.27 -10.87
CA GLN A 41 9.30 0.11 -9.61
C GLN A 41 8.53 1.36 -9.24
N GLN A 42 9.15 2.55 -9.37
CA GLN A 42 8.49 3.82 -9.08
C GLN A 42 7.26 4.02 -9.98
N ARG A 43 7.38 3.74 -11.28
CA ARG A 43 6.24 3.83 -12.21
C ARG A 43 5.13 2.84 -11.86
N ILE A 44 5.46 1.61 -11.49
CA ILE A 44 4.47 0.61 -11.06
C ILE A 44 3.68 1.16 -9.86
N VAL A 45 4.37 1.70 -8.87
CA VAL A 45 3.75 2.34 -7.70
C VAL A 45 2.86 3.51 -8.08
N GLU A 46 3.32 4.39 -8.99
CA GLU A 46 2.54 5.53 -9.49
C GLU A 46 1.24 5.07 -10.16
N PHE A 47 1.30 4.07 -11.04
CA PHE A 47 0.12 3.51 -11.70
C PHE A 47 -0.84 2.85 -10.72
N SER A 48 -0.35 2.02 -9.79
CA SER A 48 -1.19 1.40 -8.76
C SER A 48 -1.91 2.45 -7.92
N ASN A 49 -1.19 3.50 -7.51
CA ASN A 49 -1.78 4.60 -6.75
C ASN A 49 -2.84 5.36 -7.55
N GLU A 50 -2.63 5.59 -8.85
CA GLU A 50 -3.61 6.26 -9.71
C GLU A 50 -4.90 5.46 -9.82
N GLU A 51 -4.80 4.16 -10.15
CA GLU A 51 -5.97 3.30 -10.28
C GLU A 51 -6.78 3.26 -8.98
N VAL A 52 -6.08 3.11 -7.85
CA VAL A 52 -6.68 3.15 -6.53
C VAL A 52 -7.35 4.49 -6.23
N GLN A 53 -6.76 5.63 -6.61
CA GLN A 53 -7.43 6.93 -6.45
C GLN A 53 -8.68 7.05 -7.33
N GLN A 54 -8.66 6.55 -8.57
CA GLN A 54 -9.85 6.58 -9.42
C GLN A 54 -11.03 5.81 -8.80
N TRP A 55 -10.76 4.76 -8.04
CA TRP A 55 -11.77 4.07 -7.23
C TRP A 55 -12.20 4.87 -6.00
N ALA A 56 -11.22 5.36 -5.21
CA ALA A 56 -11.49 6.07 -3.96
C ALA A 56 -12.27 7.39 -4.18
N ASP A 57 -11.97 8.12 -5.25
CA ASP A 57 -12.64 9.37 -5.62
C ASP A 57 -14.01 9.14 -6.28
N GLY A 58 -14.42 7.89 -6.46
CA GLY A 58 -15.72 7.52 -7.02
C GLY A 58 -15.83 7.65 -8.54
N ASN A 59 -14.74 7.96 -9.26
CA ASN A 59 -14.75 8.05 -10.72
C ASN A 59 -15.11 6.70 -11.35
N LYS A 60 -14.46 5.61 -10.92
CA LYS A 60 -14.81 4.24 -11.37
C LYS A 60 -16.26 3.88 -11.09
N CYS A 61 -16.83 4.44 -10.03
CA CYS A 61 -18.21 4.17 -9.63
C CYS A 61 -19.22 4.93 -10.46
N LYS A 62 -18.98 6.24 -10.66
CA LYS A 62 -19.83 7.11 -11.46
C LYS A 62 -19.90 6.66 -12.92
N TYR A 63 -18.75 6.29 -13.49
CA TYR A 63 -18.68 5.91 -14.91
C TYR A 63 -18.85 4.40 -15.16
N GLY A 64 -18.62 3.57 -14.14
CA GLY A 64 -18.72 2.12 -14.22
C GLY A 64 -20.01 1.52 -13.63
N ASN A 65 -20.96 2.36 -13.20
CA ASN A 65 -22.23 1.96 -12.58
C ASN A 65 -22.06 0.93 -11.44
N LYS A 66 -21.11 1.20 -10.53
CA LYS A 66 -20.80 0.32 -9.40
C LYS A 66 -21.64 0.67 -8.16
N PRO A 67 -22.00 -0.31 -7.32
CA PRO A 67 -22.65 -0.07 -6.03
C PRO A 67 -21.90 0.95 -5.18
N LYS A 68 -22.64 1.84 -4.52
CA LYS A 68 -22.09 2.93 -3.72
C LYS A 68 -21.21 2.41 -2.58
N GLU A 69 -21.64 1.33 -1.94
CA GLU A 69 -20.98 0.71 -0.80
C GLU A 69 -19.57 0.23 -1.15
N MET A 70 -19.35 -0.28 -2.37
CA MET A 70 -18.01 -0.68 -2.84
C MET A 70 -17.06 0.53 -2.95
N CYS A 71 -17.56 1.67 -3.39
CA CYS A 71 -16.78 2.89 -3.57
C CYS A 71 -16.38 3.48 -2.22
N GLU A 72 -17.35 3.54 -1.31
CA GLU A 72 -17.11 3.96 0.07
C GLU A 72 -16.14 3.00 0.76
N PHE A 73 -16.22 1.70 0.46
CA PHE A 73 -15.32 0.69 1.00
C PHE A 73 -13.88 0.89 0.53
N VAL A 74 -13.67 1.04 -0.79
CA VAL A 74 -12.32 1.32 -1.32
C VAL A 74 -11.79 2.65 -0.76
N ASN A 75 -12.61 3.70 -0.69
CA ASN A 75 -12.20 4.97 -0.10
C ASN A 75 -11.76 4.82 1.37
N ALA A 76 -12.52 4.06 2.17
CA ALA A 76 -12.18 3.80 3.57
C ALA A 76 -10.82 3.08 3.70
N ILE A 77 -10.58 2.04 2.90
CA ILE A 77 -9.32 1.29 2.92
C ILE A 77 -8.15 2.15 2.44
N VAL A 78 -8.33 2.96 1.40
CA VAL A 78 -7.29 3.86 0.90
C VAL A 78 -6.91 4.91 1.94
N ASN A 79 -7.90 5.49 2.62
CA ASN A 79 -7.65 6.46 3.70
C ASN A 79 -6.95 5.80 4.89
N MET A 80 -7.31 4.57 5.23
CA MET A 80 -6.61 3.77 6.23
C MET A 80 -5.15 3.52 5.84
N GLY A 81 -4.89 3.09 4.60
CA GLY A 81 -3.54 2.88 4.08
C GLY A 81 -2.69 4.16 4.08
N LYS A 82 -3.27 5.29 3.65
CA LYS A 82 -2.64 6.62 3.72
C LYS A 82 -2.29 6.99 5.17
N ALA A 83 -3.21 6.80 6.11
CA ALA A 83 -2.99 7.10 7.51
C ALA A 83 -1.90 6.21 8.12
N SER A 84 -1.92 4.92 7.80
CA SER A 84 -0.89 3.95 8.22
C SER A 84 0.50 4.37 7.76
N GLN A 85 0.68 4.69 6.48
CA GLN A 85 1.97 5.16 5.98
C GLN A 85 2.45 6.45 6.65
N LYS A 86 1.53 7.37 6.96
CA LYS A 86 1.89 8.62 7.67
C LYS A 86 2.29 8.35 9.11
N ALA A 87 1.62 7.43 9.81
CA ALA A 87 2.01 6.99 11.14
C ALA A 87 3.37 6.28 11.12
N THR A 88 3.60 5.38 10.17
CA THR A 88 4.87 4.67 9.98
C THR A 88 6.02 5.65 9.72
N ARG A 89 5.85 6.63 8.84
CA ARG A 89 6.88 7.66 8.59
C ARG A 89 7.22 8.51 9.81
N ILE A 90 6.27 8.70 10.75
CA ILE A 90 6.57 9.36 12.01
C ILE A 90 7.40 8.42 12.88
N ALA A 91 6.97 7.15 13.02
CA ALA A 91 7.66 6.14 13.82
C ALA A 91 9.11 5.88 13.34
N GLU A 92 9.33 5.85 12.03
CA GLU A 92 10.65 5.63 11.40
C GLU A 92 11.68 6.71 11.72
N LYS A 93 11.25 7.91 12.14
CA LYS A 93 12.18 8.96 12.62
C LYS A 93 12.87 8.57 13.94
N TYR A 94 12.27 7.65 14.70
CA TYR A 94 12.69 7.30 16.04
C TYR A 94 13.21 5.86 16.04
N THR A 95 14.53 5.73 16.14
CA THR A 95 15.21 4.44 16.10
C THR A 95 15.92 4.16 17.43
N ASN A 96 16.16 2.87 17.72
CA ASN A 96 17.04 2.47 18.80
C ASN A 96 18.52 2.65 18.41
N GLU A 97 19.44 2.32 19.31
CA GLU A 97 20.88 2.42 19.08
C GLU A 97 21.37 1.59 17.88
N ASP A 98 20.66 0.51 17.55
CA ASP A 98 20.95 -0.36 16.40
C ASP A 98 20.35 0.15 15.08
N GLY A 99 19.68 1.31 15.08
CA GLY A 99 19.00 1.87 13.91
C GLY A 99 17.64 1.23 13.58
N ASN A 100 17.11 0.37 14.46
CA ASN A 100 15.80 -0.24 14.28
C ASN A 100 14.68 0.68 14.78
N PRO A 101 13.53 0.79 14.08
CA PRO A 101 12.41 1.63 14.53
C PRO A 101 11.91 1.25 15.93
N LEU A 102 11.71 2.26 16.79
CA LEU A 102 11.09 2.09 18.10
C LEU A 102 9.62 1.69 17.95
N LYS A 103 9.11 0.91 18.91
CA LYS A 103 7.72 0.40 18.93
C LYS A 103 7.10 0.53 20.32
N GLY A 104 5.77 0.58 20.37
CA GLY A 104 4.98 0.63 21.60
C GLY A 104 5.37 1.78 22.53
N ASP A 105 5.37 1.51 23.84
CA ASP A 105 5.69 2.50 24.89
C ASP A 105 7.03 3.22 24.69
N LYS A 106 8.03 2.55 24.10
CA LYS A 106 9.34 3.16 23.84
C LYS A 106 9.24 4.27 22.78
N LEU A 107 8.43 4.04 21.74
CA LEU A 107 8.15 5.06 20.74
C LEU A 107 7.37 6.21 21.38
N GLU A 108 6.28 5.92 22.06
CA GLU A 108 5.39 6.95 22.64
C GLU A 108 6.11 7.91 23.59
N LYS A 109 7.10 7.41 24.35
CA LYS A 109 7.90 8.22 25.28
C LYS A 109 8.91 9.13 24.58
N GLN A 110 9.31 8.80 23.36
CA GLN A 110 10.32 9.57 22.62
C GLN A 110 9.73 10.52 21.57
N LEU A 111 8.44 10.36 21.21
CA LEU A 111 7.76 11.28 20.30
C LEU A 111 7.84 12.71 20.84
N THR A 112 8.25 13.65 19.98
CA THR A 112 8.05 15.08 20.26
C THR A 112 6.56 15.38 20.40
N GLN A 113 6.19 16.47 21.07
CA GLN A 113 4.78 16.84 21.23
C GLN A 113 4.05 16.97 19.89
N GLN A 114 4.70 17.56 18.88
CA GLN A 114 4.14 17.72 17.54
C GLN A 114 3.97 16.36 16.83
N ASP A 115 4.99 15.50 16.86
CA ASP A 115 4.90 14.18 16.24
C ASP A 115 3.89 13.29 16.96
N LYS A 116 3.76 13.40 18.29
CA LYS A 116 2.74 12.70 19.07
C LYS A 116 1.33 13.07 18.62
N GLN A 117 1.04 14.38 18.52
CA GLN A 117 -0.27 14.85 18.04
C GLN A 117 -0.58 14.35 16.62
N ALA A 118 0.41 14.37 15.72
CA ALA A 118 0.24 13.88 14.36
C ALA A 118 0.06 12.34 14.33
N TYR A 119 0.85 11.61 15.11
CA TYR A 119 0.78 10.16 15.23
C TYR A 119 -0.59 9.71 15.75
N ASP A 120 -1.06 10.30 16.85
CA ASP A 120 -2.36 10.03 17.45
C ASP A 120 -3.51 10.31 16.46
N LEU A 121 -3.43 11.41 15.71
CA LEU A 121 -4.39 11.73 14.65
C LEU A 121 -4.43 10.65 13.56
N TYR A 122 -3.28 10.13 13.13
CA TYR A 122 -3.23 9.07 12.12
C TYR A 122 -3.69 7.73 12.68
N GLN A 123 -3.40 7.42 13.95
CA GLN A 123 -3.95 6.25 14.65
C GLN A 123 -5.48 6.31 14.71
N GLN A 124 -6.05 7.47 15.06
CA GLN A 124 -7.50 7.67 15.07
C GLN A 124 -8.10 7.52 13.68
N ARG A 125 -7.45 8.06 12.63
CA ARG A 125 -7.93 7.91 11.24
C ARG A 125 -7.90 6.46 10.76
N MET A 126 -6.87 5.70 11.13
CA MET A 126 -6.81 4.26 10.85
C MET A 126 -7.97 3.53 11.53
N ALA A 127 -8.19 3.77 12.83
CA ALA A 127 -9.28 3.15 13.58
C ALA A 127 -10.65 3.46 12.97
N ASN A 128 -10.89 4.72 12.59
CA ASN A 128 -12.15 5.12 11.93
C ASN A 128 -12.30 4.47 10.54
N GLY A 129 -11.22 4.42 9.75
CA GLY A 129 -11.22 3.78 8.44
C GLY A 129 -11.51 2.29 8.53
N PHE A 130 -10.91 1.62 9.52
CA PHE A 130 -11.15 0.21 9.81
C PHE A 130 -12.61 -0.08 10.20
N LEU A 131 -13.20 0.75 11.08
CA LEU A 131 -14.61 0.64 11.45
C LEU A 131 -15.54 0.83 10.25
N GLN A 132 -15.26 1.82 9.41
CA GLN A 132 -16.02 2.06 8.18
C GLN A 132 -15.90 0.90 7.19
N MET A 133 -14.68 0.40 6.98
CA MET A 133 -14.41 -0.77 6.15
C MET A 133 -15.27 -1.96 6.58
N CYS A 134 -15.24 -2.33 7.87
CA CYS A 134 -16.04 -3.45 8.37
C CYS A 134 -17.55 -3.23 8.23
N THR A 135 -18.02 -2.01 8.49
CA THR A 135 -19.44 -1.65 8.32
C THR A 135 -19.91 -1.76 6.87
N LEU A 136 -19.04 -1.45 5.92
CA LEU A 136 -19.33 -1.51 4.48
C LEU A 136 -19.16 -2.92 3.93
N HIS A 137 -18.18 -3.67 4.43
CA HIS A 137 -17.93 -5.07 4.05
C HIS A 137 -19.18 -5.94 4.24
N ASP A 138 -19.86 -5.77 5.38
CA ASP A 138 -21.11 -6.49 5.69
C ASP A 138 -22.28 -6.13 4.74
N LYS A 139 -22.21 -4.99 4.04
CA LYS A 139 -23.25 -4.52 3.11
C LYS A 139 -22.98 -4.88 1.65
N ILE A 140 -21.74 -5.21 1.30
CA ILE A 140 -21.36 -5.63 -0.05
C ILE A 140 -21.66 -7.12 -0.18
N ASP A 141 -22.39 -7.55 -1.21
CA ASP A 141 -22.65 -8.96 -1.44
C ASP A 141 -21.41 -9.74 -1.92
N ALA A 142 -21.47 -11.07 -1.84
CA ALA A 142 -20.34 -11.94 -2.15
C ALA A 142 -19.78 -11.75 -3.57
N ASN A 143 -20.62 -11.54 -4.58
CA ASN A 143 -20.13 -11.36 -5.96
C ASN A 143 -19.35 -10.06 -6.10
N ASN A 144 -19.81 -9.00 -5.43
CA ASN A 144 -19.12 -7.72 -5.43
C ASN A 144 -17.83 -7.74 -4.57
N ARG A 145 -17.78 -8.55 -3.50
CA ARG A 145 -16.55 -8.78 -2.73
C ARG A 145 -15.52 -9.56 -3.53
N GLU A 146 -15.90 -10.66 -4.16
CA GLU A 146 -15.04 -11.41 -5.07
C GLU A 146 -14.53 -10.52 -6.21
N PHE A 147 -15.40 -9.67 -6.77
CA PHE A 147 -14.98 -8.69 -7.77
C PHE A 147 -13.91 -7.73 -7.22
N LEU A 148 -14.08 -7.18 -6.00
CA LEU A 148 -13.11 -6.28 -5.38
C LEU A 148 -11.77 -6.97 -5.10
N GLU A 149 -11.77 -8.22 -4.64
CA GLU A 149 -10.55 -8.99 -4.40
C GLU A 149 -9.76 -9.20 -5.69
N ASN A 150 -10.47 -9.53 -6.79
CA ASN A 150 -9.89 -9.72 -8.11
C ASN A 150 -9.36 -8.43 -8.77
N LEU A 151 -9.67 -7.24 -8.24
CA LEU A 151 -9.05 -6.00 -8.73
C LEU A 151 -7.59 -5.88 -8.31
N GLU A 152 -7.15 -6.63 -7.29
CA GLU A 152 -5.80 -6.55 -6.71
C GLU A 152 -5.34 -5.11 -6.43
N LEU A 153 -6.25 -4.26 -5.94
CA LEU A 153 -5.97 -2.84 -5.71
C LEU A 153 -4.81 -2.66 -4.73
N ARG A 154 -3.82 -1.87 -5.12
CA ARG A 154 -2.60 -1.64 -4.35
C ARG A 154 -2.34 -0.17 -4.09
N TYR A 155 -2.05 0.17 -2.84
CA TYR A 155 -1.50 1.48 -2.49
C TYR A 155 -0.03 1.32 -2.15
N ASN A 156 0.84 1.87 -3.02
CA ASN A 156 2.23 1.47 -3.15
C ASN A 156 2.37 -0.05 -3.35
N ASP A 157 3.13 -0.73 -2.50
CA ASP A 157 3.40 -2.17 -2.53
C ASP A 157 2.38 -3.00 -1.73
N THR A 158 1.47 -2.35 -1.01
CA THR A 158 0.50 -3.02 -0.13
C THR A 158 -0.79 -3.34 -0.88
N LEU A 159 -1.17 -4.63 -0.89
CA LEU A 159 -2.48 -5.07 -1.34
C LEU A 159 -3.53 -4.59 -0.34
N LEU A 160 -4.60 -3.95 -0.84
CA LEU A 160 -5.56 -3.26 -0.01
C LEU A 160 -6.67 -4.16 0.53
N TYR A 161 -6.99 -5.26 -0.17
CA TYR A 161 -8.11 -6.11 0.17
C TYR A 161 -7.82 -7.57 -0.13
N VAL A 162 -8.02 -8.39 0.89
CA VAL A 162 -8.10 -9.85 0.84
C VAL A 162 -9.34 -10.20 1.66
N GLU A 163 -10.30 -10.92 1.06
CA GLU A 163 -11.62 -11.11 1.68
C GLU A 163 -11.49 -11.91 2.98
N ALA A 164 -10.71 -12.99 2.98
CA ALA A 164 -10.50 -13.83 4.15
C ALA A 164 -9.90 -13.06 5.34
N GLU A 165 -8.85 -12.27 5.10
CA GLU A 165 -8.19 -11.46 6.14
C GLU A 165 -9.12 -10.36 6.66
N THR A 166 -9.88 -9.73 5.77
CA THR A 166 -10.84 -8.68 6.13
C THR A 166 -11.95 -9.25 7.01
N ASN A 167 -12.47 -10.44 6.68
CA ASN A 167 -13.47 -11.12 7.50
C ASN A 167 -12.95 -11.41 8.91
N GLU A 168 -11.75 -11.98 9.03
CA GLU A 168 -11.13 -12.28 10.34
C GLU A 168 -11.00 -11.01 11.19
N LEU A 169 -10.45 -9.95 10.59
CA LEU A 169 -10.26 -8.66 11.24
C LEU A 169 -11.59 -8.03 11.71
N CYS A 170 -12.62 -8.08 10.89
CA CYS A 170 -13.93 -7.54 11.24
C CYS A 170 -14.65 -8.34 12.33
N GLU A 171 -14.47 -9.66 12.39
CA GLU A 171 -15.01 -10.47 13.48
C GLU A 171 -14.33 -10.17 14.82
N VAL A 172 -13.01 -9.97 14.84
CA VAL A 172 -12.28 -9.54 16.04
C VAL A 172 -12.83 -8.20 16.56
N LEU A 173 -13.07 -7.24 15.66
CA LEU A 173 -13.66 -5.95 16.04
C LEU A 173 -15.06 -6.11 16.65
N LYS A 174 -15.92 -6.91 16.02
CA LYS A 174 -17.28 -7.19 16.51
C LYS A 174 -17.26 -7.82 17.90
N GLN A 175 -16.30 -8.71 18.18
CA GLN A 175 -16.13 -9.32 19.50
C GLN A 175 -15.73 -8.28 20.55
N GLN A 176 -14.72 -7.45 20.27
CA GLN A 176 -14.27 -6.39 21.19
C GLN A 176 -15.38 -5.37 21.51
N MET A 177 -16.18 -4.97 20.51
CA MET A 177 -17.29 -4.03 20.72
C MET A 177 -18.41 -4.62 21.60
N LYS A 178 -18.67 -5.93 21.50
CA LYS A 178 -19.64 -6.63 22.36
C LYS A 178 -19.17 -6.67 23.81
N GLU A 179 -17.89 -6.94 24.06
CA GLU A 179 -17.31 -6.96 25.40
C GLU A 179 -17.36 -5.60 26.10
N ILE A 180 -17.17 -4.51 25.35
CA ILE A 180 -17.27 -3.14 25.87
C ILE A 180 -18.72 -2.79 26.22
N SER A 181 -19.68 -3.21 25.40
CA SER A 181 -21.11 -2.91 25.61
C SER A 181 -21.76 -3.75 26.71
N SER A 182 -21.07 -4.79 27.19
CA SER A 182 -21.52 -5.72 28.23
C SER A 182 -20.94 -5.40 29.62
N LYS A 183 -20.12 -4.33 29.73
CA LYS A 183 -19.57 -3.78 30.97
C LYS A 183 -20.28 -2.49 31.34
#